data_AF-A0A538CEP4-F1
#
_entry.id   AF-A0A538CEP4-F1
#
_cell.length_a   1.000
_cell.length_b   1.000
_cell.length_c   1.000
_cell.angle_alpha   90.00
_cell.angle_beta   90.00
_cell.angle_gamma   90.00
#
_symmetry.space_group_name_H-M   'P 1'
#
loop_
_entity.id
_entity.type
_entity.pdbx_description
1 polymer ?
#
loop_
_entity_poly.entity_id
_entity_poly.type
_entity_poly.pdbx_seq_one_letter_code
_entity_poly.pdbx_strand_id
1 'polypeptide(L)'
;MRSKRAELESLETDLRDKQAQLQDQQAKLQTKLAAEQTVLNQLDKNEAAASKLVGDLRTKYKSQLYAEEQARLNRMRNQHNPSFSHYPAFGACPVVGSVFSDDFGAPRYGGGYHLHAGNDMFAAMGTRMVAAISGTPEKSPNGLGGLAVTVTASDGSYVYNAHLSAYANPFPSYVNAGDLIGYVGDSGDAQGNSPHDHFEWHPTVNKWPTWTSPYNVTQVGSAIDPYPFLRYVCG
;
A
#
# COMPACT_ATOMS: atom_id res chain seq x y z
N MET A 1 76.20 -7.69 -55.87
CA MET A 1 76.04 -6.49 -55.02
C MET A 1 74.99 -5.50 -55.53
N ARG A 2 74.87 -5.22 -56.84
CA ARG A 2 73.86 -4.26 -57.36
C ARG A 2 72.39 -4.68 -57.15
N SER A 3 72.04 -5.96 -57.31
CA SER A 3 70.62 -6.41 -57.18
C SER A 3 70.08 -6.32 -55.74
N LYS A 4 70.88 -6.70 -54.73
CA LYS A 4 70.49 -6.58 -53.32
C LYS A 4 70.28 -5.14 -52.86
N ARG A 5 70.98 -4.18 -53.48
CA ARG A 5 70.85 -2.75 -53.15
C ARG A 5 69.52 -2.16 -53.66
N ALA A 6 69.13 -2.51 -54.89
CA ALA A 6 67.84 -2.08 -55.45
C ALA A 6 66.64 -2.68 -54.68
N GLU A 7 66.76 -3.93 -54.23
CA GLU A 7 65.75 -4.57 -53.38
C GLU A 7 65.62 -3.89 -52.01
N LEU A 8 66.75 -3.49 -51.39
CA LEU A 8 66.76 -2.72 -50.14
C LEU A 8 66.06 -1.36 -50.30
N GLU A 9 66.36 -0.63 -51.38
CA GLU A 9 65.74 0.67 -51.69
C GLU A 9 64.21 0.55 -51.91
N SER A 10 63.75 -0.56 -52.52
CA SER A 10 62.32 -0.86 -52.67
C SER A 10 61.65 -1.14 -51.32
N LEU A 11 62.27 -1.97 -50.48
CA LEU A 11 61.76 -2.28 -49.13
C LEU A 11 61.70 -1.05 -48.23
N GLU A 12 62.70 -0.15 -48.33
CA GLU A 12 62.69 1.12 -47.60
C GLU A 12 61.58 2.07 -48.06
N THR A 13 61.18 1.99 -49.32
CA THR A 13 60.06 2.78 -49.87
C THR A 13 58.73 2.20 -49.39
N ASP A 14 58.53 0.89 -49.51
CA ASP A 14 57.35 0.20 -49.00
C ASP A 14 57.15 0.38 -47.48
N LEU A 15 58.25 0.34 -46.71
CA LEU A 15 58.20 0.58 -45.27
C LEU A 15 57.74 2.01 -44.96
N ARG A 16 58.24 3.00 -45.71
CA ARG A 16 57.81 4.40 -45.58
C ARG A 16 56.33 4.58 -45.92
N ASP A 17 55.86 3.96 -47.00
CA ASP A 17 54.46 4.03 -47.41
C ASP A 17 53.53 3.35 -46.39
N LYS A 18 53.93 2.17 -45.88
CA LYS A 18 53.20 1.50 -44.79
C LYS A 18 53.18 2.32 -43.50
N GLN A 19 54.29 2.98 -43.15
CA GLN A 19 54.33 3.89 -41.99
C GLN A 19 53.39 5.08 -42.17
N ALA A 20 53.35 5.68 -43.36
CA ALA A 20 52.41 6.76 -43.68
C ALA A 20 50.95 6.30 -43.61
N GLN A 21 50.64 5.11 -44.14
CA GLN A 21 49.29 4.52 -44.05
C GLN A 21 48.87 4.23 -42.60
N LEU A 22 49.78 3.70 -41.77
CA LEU A 22 49.53 3.46 -40.35
C LEU A 22 49.27 4.77 -39.60
N GLN A 23 50.02 5.82 -39.89
CA GLN A 23 49.81 7.15 -39.30
C GLN A 23 48.45 7.75 -39.69
N ASP A 24 48.05 7.64 -40.96
CA ASP A 24 46.73 8.08 -41.42
C ASP A 24 45.58 7.28 -40.76
N GLN A 25 45.73 5.96 -40.65
CA GLN A 25 44.77 5.10 -39.93
C GLN A 25 44.67 5.48 -38.45
N GLN A 26 45.80 5.73 -37.77
CA GLN A 26 45.83 6.19 -36.38
C GLN A 26 45.11 7.53 -36.21
N ALA A 27 45.33 8.50 -37.10
CA ALA A 27 44.66 9.79 -37.07
C ALA A 27 43.14 9.66 -37.26
N LYS A 28 42.70 8.79 -38.18
CA LYS A 28 41.28 8.48 -38.39
C LYS A 28 40.65 7.81 -37.17
N LEU A 29 41.37 6.87 -36.54
CA LEU A 29 40.90 6.17 -35.35
C LEU A 29 40.76 7.13 -34.16
N GLN A 30 41.72 8.04 -33.97
CA GLN A 30 41.66 9.08 -32.93
C GLN A 30 40.49 10.03 -33.14
N THR A 31 40.23 10.44 -34.38
CA THR A 31 39.06 11.28 -34.70
C THR A 31 37.75 10.57 -34.35
N LYS A 32 37.63 9.28 -34.69
CA LYS A 32 36.44 8.48 -34.33
C LYS A 32 36.29 8.34 -32.81
N LEU A 33 37.38 8.04 -32.10
CA LEU A 33 37.37 7.91 -30.65
C LEU A 33 36.92 9.21 -29.96
N ALA A 34 37.40 10.36 -30.44
CA ALA A 34 36.99 11.67 -29.92
C ALA A 34 35.50 11.96 -30.17
N ALA A 35 34.98 11.58 -31.35
CA ALA A 35 33.56 11.70 -31.65
C ALA A 35 32.71 10.76 -30.76
N GLU A 36 33.14 9.52 -30.57
CA GLU A 36 32.46 8.55 -29.71
C GLU A 36 32.45 8.99 -28.24
N GLN A 37 33.56 9.53 -27.74
CA GLN A 37 33.63 10.12 -26.40
C GLN A 37 32.66 11.29 -26.23
N THR A 38 32.46 12.10 -27.29
CA THR A 38 31.48 13.20 -27.27
C THR A 38 30.06 12.68 -27.16
N VAL A 39 29.73 11.59 -27.87
CA VAL A 39 28.42 10.93 -27.77
C VAL A 39 28.19 10.36 -26.37
N LEU A 40 29.18 9.68 -25.79
CA LEU A 40 29.08 9.16 -24.41
C LEU A 40 28.80 10.27 -23.40
N ASN A 41 29.56 11.36 -23.46
CA ASN A 41 29.34 12.51 -22.59
C ASN A 41 27.93 13.13 -22.75
N GLN A 42 27.35 13.06 -23.95
CA GLN A 42 25.99 13.54 -24.19
C GLN A 42 24.93 12.57 -23.65
N LEU A 43 25.16 11.26 -23.76
CA LEU A 43 24.29 10.24 -23.20
C LEU A 43 24.22 10.36 -21.68
N ASP A 44 25.36 10.52 -21.00
CA ASP A 44 25.41 10.70 -19.54
C ASP A 44 24.60 11.93 -19.09
N LYS A 45 24.72 13.04 -19.82
CA LYS A 45 23.93 14.27 -19.56
C LYS A 45 22.44 14.04 -19.76
N ASN A 46 22.07 13.33 -20.82
CA ASN A 46 20.67 13.03 -21.14
C ASN A 46 20.06 12.10 -20.10
N GLU A 47 20.80 11.07 -19.64
CA GLU A 47 20.37 10.16 -18.58
C GLU A 47 20.14 10.91 -17.27
N ALA A 48 21.08 11.77 -16.87
CA ALA A 48 20.93 12.59 -15.68
C ALA A 48 19.70 13.52 -15.75
N ALA A 49 19.48 14.15 -16.91
CA ALA A 49 18.32 15.01 -17.13
C ALA A 49 16.99 14.21 -17.10
N ALA A 50 16.96 13.04 -17.73
CA ALA A 50 15.80 12.16 -17.74
C ALA A 50 15.46 11.64 -16.34
N SER A 51 16.47 11.20 -15.58
CA SER A 51 16.30 10.74 -14.20
C SER A 51 15.73 11.84 -13.30
N LYS A 52 16.24 13.07 -13.42
CA LYS A 52 15.71 14.23 -12.70
C LYS A 52 14.24 14.49 -13.08
N LEU A 53 13.92 14.48 -14.37
CA LEU A 53 12.55 14.71 -14.84
C LEU A 53 11.58 13.65 -14.30
N VAL A 54 11.98 12.38 -14.29
CA VAL A 54 11.18 11.28 -13.71
C VAL A 54 10.95 11.50 -12.21
N GLY A 55 11.96 11.91 -11.46
CA GLY A 55 11.83 12.25 -10.03
C GLY A 55 10.86 13.42 -9.78
N ASP A 56 10.98 14.49 -10.57
CA ASP A 56 10.12 15.67 -10.48
C ASP A 56 8.66 15.30 -10.82
N LEU A 57 8.44 14.54 -11.90
CA LEU A 57 7.12 14.06 -12.30
C LEU A 57 6.49 13.14 -11.24
N ARG A 58 7.27 12.23 -10.65
CA ARG A 58 6.79 11.35 -9.57
C ARG A 58 6.35 12.14 -8.35
N THR A 59 7.11 13.17 -7.98
CA THR A 59 6.78 14.05 -6.84
C THR A 59 5.50 14.83 -7.13
N LYS A 60 5.39 15.43 -8.32
CA LYS A 60 4.20 16.16 -8.75
C LYS A 60 2.97 15.25 -8.77
N TYR A 61 3.07 14.06 -9.38
CA TYR A 61 1.98 13.09 -9.43
C TYR A 61 1.51 12.66 -8.03
N LYS A 62 2.43 12.37 -7.11
CA LYS A 62 2.09 12.09 -5.71
C LYS A 62 1.34 13.26 -5.06
N SER A 63 1.84 14.49 -5.21
CA SER A 63 1.18 15.66 -4.61
C SER A 63 -0.23 15.90 -5.17
N GLN A 64 -0.43 15.66 -6.47
CA GLN A 64 -1.74 15.76 -7.10
C GLN A 64 -2.70 14.70 -6.57
N LEU A 65 -2.27 13.44 -6.49
CA LEU A 65 -3.07 12.37 -5.88
C LEU A 65 -3.47 12.70 -4.44
N TYR A 66 -2.54 13.19 -3.61
CA TYR A 66 -2.86 13.58 -2.23
C TYR A 66 -3.84 14.76 -2.17
N ALA A 67 -3.67 15.77 -3.02
CA ALA A 67 -4.56 16.92 -3.06
C ALA A 67 -5.97 16.56 -3.56
N GLU A 68 -6.06 15.70 -4.58
CA GLU A 68 -7.31 15.17 -5.10
C GLU A 68 -8.04 14.33 -4.06
N GLU A 69 -7.32 13.44 -3.37
CA GLU A 69 -7.88 12.60 -2.31
C GLU A 69 -8.37 13.44 -1.12
N GLN A 70 -7.60 14.45 -0.68
CA GLN A 70 -8.08 15.35 0.37
C GLN A 70 -9.27 16.19 -0.06
N ALA A 71 -9.30 16.67 -1.31
CA ALA A 71 -10.44 17.39 -1.84
C ALA A 71 -11.68 16.49 -1.96
N ARG A 72 -11.50 15.21 -2.28
CA ARG A 72 -12.54 14.19 -2.30
C ARG A 72 -13.09 13.99 -0.88
N LEU A 73 -12.22 13.67 0.09
CA LEU A 73 -12.58 13.45 1.50
C LEU A 73 -13.34 14.65 2.08
N ASN A 74 -12.89 15.87 1.79
CA ASN A 74 -13.56 17.09 2.25
C ASN A 74 -14.96 17.29 1.64
N ARG A 75 -15.16 16.94 0.36
CA ARG A 75 -16.48 16.99 -0.28
C ARG A 75 -17.44 15.97 0.35
N MET A 76 -16.95 14.78 0.63
CA MET A 76 -17.77 13.69 1.18
C MET A 76 -18.12 13.94 2.65
N ARG A 77 -17.19 14.49 3.45
CA ARG A 77 -17.46 14.96 4.82
C ARG A 77 -18.61 15.98 4.90
N ASN A 78 -18.73 16.85 3.89
CA ASN A 78 -19.76 17.89 3.86
C ASN A 78 -21.12 17.38 3.32
N GLN A 79 -21.20 16.16 2.80
CA GLN A 79 -22.42 15.60 2.21
C GLN A 79 -23.10 14.53 3.07
N HIS A 80 -22.46 14.04 4.13
CA HIS A 80 -22.98 12.91 4.91
C HIS A 80 -23.31 13.34 6.34
N ASN A 81 -24.56 13.78 6.53
CA ASN A 81 -25.16 13.90 7.85
C ASN A 81 -26.54 13.20 7.91
N PRO A 82 -26.67 11.90 7.59
CA PRO A 82 -27.80 11.12 8.09
C PRO A 82 -27.61 10.94 9.60
N SER A 83 -28.62 11.29 10.39
CA SER A 83 -28.58 11.08 11.83
C SER A 83 -28.68 9.57 12.12
N PHE A 84 -27.54 8.88 12.20
CA PHE A 84 -27.42 7.49 12.68
C PHE A 84 -27.70 7.35 14.19
N SER A 85 -27.99 8.47 14.87
CA SER A 85 -28.22 8.58 16.31
C SER A 85 -29.40 7.77 16.85
N HIS A 86 -30.24 7.16 16.00
CA HIS A 86 -31.42 6.41 16.45
C HIS A 86 -31.23 4.89 16.46
N TYR A 87 -30.06 4.39 16.08
CA TYR A 87 -29.87 2.98 15.75
C TYR A 87 -28.42 2.49 15.94
N PRO A 88 -27.97 2.26 17.19
CA PRO A 88 -26.62 1.75 17.41
C PRO A 88 -26.55 0.28 16.98
N ALA A 89 -25.72 -0.02 15.98
CA ALA A 89 -25.34 -1.38 15.64
C ALA A 89 -24.44 -2.01 16.73
N PHE A 90 -23.70 -1.17 17.47
CA PHE A 90 -22.70 -1.57 18.46
C PHE A 90 -23.05 -1.05 19.85
N GLY A 91 -22.80 -1.89 20.87
CA GLY A 91 -22.99 -1.54 22.28
C GLY A 91 -21.72 -1.03 22.97
N ALA A 92 -20.55 -1.15 22.34
CA ALA A 92 -19.28 -0.71 22.89
C ALA A 92 -18.29 -0.32 21.79
N CYS A 93 -17.36 0.59 22.10
CA CYS A 93 -16.19 0.83 21.28
C CYS A 93 -15.23 -0.37 21.37
N PRO A 94 -14.88 -1.04 20.25
CA PRO A 94 -14.05 -2.26 20.28
C PRO A 94 -12.62 -1.98 20.76
N VAL A 95 -12.08 -0.80 20.47
CA VAL A 95 -10.74 -0.37 20.92
C VAL A 95 -10.82 1.07 21.44
N VAL A 96 -10.97 1.23 22.75
CA VAL A 96 -11.08 2.56 23.39
C VAL A 96 -9.80 3.37 23.15
N GLY A 97 -9.97 4.60 22.67
CA GLY A 97 -8.86 5.52 22.39
C GLY A 97 -8.13 5.26 21.07
N SER A 98 -8.65 4.36 20.22
CA SER A 98 -8.12 4.16 18.87
C SER A 98 -8.25 5.41 18.00
N VAL A 99 -7.33 5.57 17.05
CA VAL A 99 -7.44 6.54 15.97
C VAL A 99 -7.87 5.81 14.71
N PHE A 100 -8.93 6.30 14.05
CA PHE A 100 -9.47 5.67 12.85
C PHE A 100 -10.09 6.71 11.91
N SER A 101 -10.22 6.34 10.64
CA SER A 101 -10.87 7.12 9.59
C SER A 101 -11.80 6.23 8.78
N ASP A 102 -12.63 6.83 7.92
CA ASP A 102 -13.46 6.07 7.00
C ASP A 102 -12.62 5.59 5.80
N ASP A 103 -12.01 4.42 5.97
CA ASP A 103 -11.19 3.72 4.97
C ASP A 103 -11.89 2.50 4.36
N PHE A 104 -13.21 2.36 4.56
CA PHE A 104 -13.99 1.28 3.98
C PHE A 104 -13.99 1.38 2.45
N GLY A 105 -13.80 0.27 1.75
CA GLY A 105 -13.68 0.24 0.30
C GLY A 105 -12.34 0.75 -0.25
N ALA A 106 -11.38 1.15 0.59
CA ALA A 106 -10.03 1.51 0.14
C ALA A 106 -9.37 0.34 -0.61
N PRO A 107 -8.62 0.58 -1.71
CA PRO A 107 -7.91 -0.50 -2.40
C PRO A 107 -6.84 -1.15 -1.53
N ARG A 108 -6.84 -2.48 -1.45
CA ARG A 108 -5.83 -3.30 -0.78
C ARG A 108 -5.12 -4.19 -1.81
N TYR A 109 -3.85 -4.48 -1.57
CA TYR A 109 -3.00 -5.25 -2.48
C TYR A 109 -2.33 -6.46 -1.81
N GLY A 110 -2.33 -6.52 -0.46
CA GLY A 110 -1.93 -7.71 0.29
C GLY A 110 -2.84 -8.89 -0.08
N GLY A 111 -2.27 -10.08 -0.34
CA GLY A 111 -3.06 -11.22 -0.81
C GLY A 111 -3.69 -11.07 -2.21
N GLY A 112 -3.41 -9.99 -2.93
CA GLY A 112 -4.03 -9.64 -4.22
C GLY A 112 -4.93 -8.41 -4.13
N TYR A 113 -5.33 -7.87 -5.28
CA TYR A 113 -6.22 -6.71 -5.33
C TYR A 113 -7.60 -7.06 -4.76
N HIS A 114 -8.02 -6.32 -3.74
CA HIS A 114 -9.36 -6.39 -3.17
C HIS A 114 -9.76 -5.04 -2.56
N LEU A 115 -11.04 -4.86 -2.25
CA LEU A 115 -11.53 -3.69 -1.52
C LEU A 115 -11.50 -3.97 -0.02
N HIS A 116 -11.17 -2.95 0.76
CA HIS A 116 -11.17 -3.02 2.22
C HIS A 116 -12.59 -3.23 2.75
N ALA A 117 -12.84 -4.35 3.44
CA ALA A 117 -14.17 -4.75 3.91
C ALA A 117 -14.52 -4.25 5.32
N GLY A 118 -13.65 -3.42 5.92
CA GLY A 118 -13.82 -2.93 7.28
C GLY A 118 -13.24 -1.54 7.46
N ASN A 119 -13.01 -1.16 8.72
CA ASN A 119 -12.21 0.00 9.09
C ASN A 119 -11.02 -0.38 9.97
N ASP A 120 -9.86 0.26 9.75
CA ASP A 120 -8.67 0.03 10.56
C ASP A 120 -8.67 0.94 11.80
N MET A 121 -8.74 0.35 12.99
CA MET A 121 -8.72 1.04 14.28
C MET A 121 -7.33 0.97 14.92
N PHE A 122 -6.52 2.00 14.68
CA PHE A 122 -5.13 2.05 15.12
C PHE A 122 -5.00 2.30 16.63
N ALA A 123 -4.24 1.44 17.30
CA ALA A 123 -3.90 1.56 18.71
C ALA A 123 -2.56 0.87 19.00
N ALA A 124 -1.98 1.10 20.19
CA ALA A 124 -0.74 0.45 20.55
C ALA A 124 -0.89 -1.09 20.59
N MET A 125 0.16 -1.82 20.21
CA MET A 125 0.20 -3.28 20.35
C MET A 125 -0.10 -3.70 21.79
N GLY A 126 -0.94 -4.71 21.97
CA GLY A 126 -1.39 -5.18 23.29
C GLY A 126 -2.54 -4.36 23.89
N THR A 127 -3.05 -3.34 23.20
CA THR A 127 -4.26 -2.63 23.65
C THR A 127 -5.44 -3.60 23.73
N ARG A 128 -6.27 -3.48 24.77
CA ARG A 128 -7.44 -4.34 24.96
C ARG A 128 -8.43 -4.15 23.80
N MET A 129 -8.87 -5.26 23.24
CA MET A 129 -9.89 -5.31 22.20
C MET A 129 -11.12 -6.05 22.75
N VAL A 130 -12.27 -5.38 22.70
CA VAL A 130 -13.53 -5.85 23.29
C VAL A 130 -14.59 -6.08 22.22
N ALA A 131 -15.58 -6.91 22.51
CA ALA A 131 -16.68 -7.16 21.60
C ALA A 131 -17.53 -5.90 21.41
N ALA A 132 -17.77 -5.50 20.15
CA ALA A 132 -18.67 -4.37 19.85
C ALA A 132 -20.16 -4.77 19.97
N ILE A 133 -20.47 -6.05 19.85
CA ILE A 133 -21.81 -6.64 19.95
C ILE A 133 -21.81 -7.81 20.94
N SER A 134 -22.98 -8.11 21.51
CA SER A 134 -23.15 -9.33 22.32
C SER A 134 -23.37 -10.55 21.42
N GLY A 135 -22.75 -11.67 21.77
CA GLY A 135 -22.82 -12.88 20.94
C GLY A 135 -21.85 -13.97 21.35
N THR A 136 -21.70 -14.95 20.47
CA THR A 136 -20.74 -16.05 20.63
C THR A 136 -19.46 -15.69 19.89
N PRO A 137 -18.32 -15.56 20.59
CA PRO A 137 -17.03 -15.33 19.97
C PRO A 137 -16.39 -16.64 19.52
N GLU A 138 -15.79 -16.64 18.35
CA GLU A 138 -15.04 -17.76 17.79
C GLU A 138 -13.67 -17.28 17.32
N LYS A 139 -12.63 -18.10 17.54
CA LYS A 139 -11.32 -17.85 16.93
C LYS A 139 -11.39 -18.20 15.46
N SER A 140 -11.17 -17.23 14.59
CA SER A 140 -11.31 -17.34 13.13
C SER A 140 -10.01 -16.99 12.38
N PRO A 141 -8.84 -17.56 12.77
CA PRO A 141 -7.57 -17.18 12.17
C PRO A 141 -7.51 -17.53 10.69
N ASN A 142 -6.85 -16.69 9.90
CA ASN A 142 -6.64 -16.91 8.47
C ASN A 142 -5.38 -16.20 7.98
N GLY A 143 -5.03 -16.39 6.70
CA GLY A 143 -3.78 -15.88 6.14
C GLY A 143 -3.66 -14.36 6.09
N LEU A 144 -4.76 -13.64 5.84
CA LEU A 144 -4.76 -12.18 5.75
C LEU A 144 -4.93 -11.56 7.14
N GLY A 145 -5.99 -11.93 7.84
CA GLY A 145 -6.27 -11.39 9.17
C GLY A 145 -5.36 -11.89 10.30
N GLY A 146 -4.54 -12.91 10.06
CA GLY A 146 -3.68 -13.49 11.09
C GLY A 146 -4.50 -14.14 12.22
N LEU A 147 -4.20 -13.76 13.46
CA LEU A 147 -5.08 -14.08 14.59
C LEU A 147 -6.32 -13.20 14.48
N ALA A 148 -7.50 -13.82 14.41
CA ALA A 148 -8.76 -13.09 14.31
C ALA A 148 -9.86 -13.71 15.18
N VAL A 149 -10.86 -12.90 15.52
CA VAL A 149 -12.07 -13.28 16.27
C VAL A 149 -13.30 -12.84 15.49
N THR A 150 -14.26 -13.74 15.35
CA THR A 150 -15.61 -13.43 14.87
C THR A 150 -16.57 -13.49 16.04
N VAL A 151 -17.35 -12.43 16.28
CA VAL A 151 -18.43 -12.42 17.27
C VAL A 151 -19.76 -12.46 16.53
N THR A 152 -20.53 -13.53 16.72
CA THR A 152 -21.82 -13.73 16.03
C THR A 152 -22.98 -13.51 17.01
N ALA A 153 -23.86 -12.57 16.69
CA ALA A 153 -25.08 -12.30 17.44
C ALA A 153 -26.17 -13.34 17.15
N SER A 154 -27.22 -13.35 17.99
CA SER A 154 -28.33 -14.31 17.87
C SER A 154 -29.15 -14.17 16.58
N ASP A 155 -29.14 -13.00 15.95
CA ASP A 155 -29.81 -12.75 14.67
C ASP A 155 -28.94 -13.13 13.45
N GLY A 156 -27.78 -13.72 13.69
CA GLY A 156 -26.80 -14.16 12.69
C GLY A 156 -25.89 -13.07 12.18
N SER A 157 -26.06 -11.81 12.62
CA SER A 157 -25.10 -10.75 12.29
C SER A 157 -23.78 -10.98 13.00
N TYR A 158 -22.67 -10.55 12.40
CA TYR A 158 -21.36 -10.74 13.02
C TYR A 158 -20.41 -9.57 12.81
N VAL A 159 -19.50 -9.44 13.78
CA VAL A 159 -18.31 -8.58 13.69
C VAL A 159 -17.10 -9.48 13.52
N TYR A 160 -16.19 -9.08 12.65
CA TYR A 160 -14.89 -9.72 12.50
C TYR A 160 -13.79 -8.73 12.90
N ASN A 161 -12.89 -9.18 13.78
CA ASN A 161 -11.76 -8.45 14.32
C ASN A 161 -10.47 -9.18 13.95
N ALA A 162 -9.53 -8.51 13.28
CA ALA A 162 -8.30 -9.12 12.78
C ALA A 162 -7.03 -8.52 13.38
N HIS A 163 -5.89 -9.10 13.00
CA HIS A 163 -4.54 -8.67 13.32
C HIS A 163 -4.20 -8.74 14.81
N LEU A 164 -4.92 -9.53 15.61
CA LEU A 164 -4.69 -9.64 17.05
C LEU A 164 -3.24 -10.05 17.35
N SER A 165 -2.68 -9.53 18.45
CA SER A 165 -1.42 -10.04 19.02
C SER A 165 -1.66 -11.27 19.89
N ALA A 166 -2.82 -11.34 20.57
CA ALA A 166 -3.23 -12.46 21.39
C ALA A 166 -4.75 -12.50 21.58
N TYR A 167 -5.28 -13.70 21.76
CA TYR A 167 -6.67 -13.92 22.21
C TYR A 167 -6.84 -13.62 23.70
N ALA A 168 -8.07 -13.31 24.11
CA ALA A 168 -8.42 -13.32 25.53
C ALA A 168 -8.11 -14.69 26.15
N ASN A 169 -7.64 -14.67 27.39
CA ASN A 169 -7.36 -15.88 28.17
C ASN A 169 -7.91 -15.74 29.59
N PRO A 170 -8.86 -16.57 30.03
CA PRO A 170 -9.54 -17.61 29.25
C PRO A 170 -10.33 -17.01 28.07
N PHE A 171 -10.46 -17.77 26.97
CA PHE A 171 -11.27 -17.34 25.84
C PHE A 171 -12.75 -17.54 26.18
N PRO A 172 -13.60 -16.50 26.08
CA PRO A 172 -15.00 -16.60 26.49
C PRO A 172 -15.81 -17.51 25.57
N SER A 173 -16.84 -18.16 26.11
CA SER A 173 -17.84 -18.90 25.33
C SER A 173 -19.03 -18.04 24.89
N TYR A 174 -19.20 -16.88 25.53
CA TYR A 174 -20.19 -15.85 25.22
C TYR A 174 -19.65 -14.50 25.71
N VAL A 175 -19.96 -13.43 24.99
CA VAL A 175 -19.58 -12.06 25.35
C VAL A 175 -20.79 -11.15 25.29
N ASN A 176 -20.86 -10.21 26.23
CA ASN A 176 -21.64 -9.00 26.06
C ASN A 176 -20.78 -7.95 25.33
N ALA A 177 -21.43 -6.98 24.69
CA ALA A 177 -20.70 -5.81 24.20
C ALA A 177 -19.87 -5.18 25.34
N GLY A 178 -18.57 -4.97 25.09
CA GLY A 178 -17.60 -4.48 26.07
C GLY A 178 -16.76 -5.56 26.76
N ASP A 179 -17.10 -6.85 26.61
CA ASP A 179 -16.29 -7.93 27.16
C ASP A 179 -15.02 -8.18 26.31
N LEU A 180 -13.93 -8.54 26.99
CA LEU A 180 -12.61 -8.74 26.36
C LEU A 180 -12.61 -9.96 25.42
N ILE A 181 -12.17 -9.76 24.18
CA ILE A 181 -12.02 -10.84 23.18
C ILE A 181 -10.56 -11.05 22.74
N GLY A 182 -9.70 -10.04 22.91
CA GLY A 182 -8.29 -10.14 22.55
C GLY A 182 -7.52 -8.85 22.75
N TYR A 183 -6.40 -8.74 22.04
CA TYR A 183 -5.50 -7.61 22.11
C TYR A 183 -5.03 -7.20 20.73
N VAL A 184 -4.97 -5.89 20.47
CA VAL A 184 -4.51 -5.28 19.22
C VAL A 184 -3.09 -5.76 18.88
N GLY A 185 -2.82 -6.01 17.61
CA GLY A 185 -1.51 -6.43 17.12
C GLY A 185 -1.31 -6.06 15.65
N ASP A 186 -0.45 -6.82 14.99
CA ASP A 186 -0.12 -6.70 13.57
C ASP A 186 0.00 -8.10 12.92
N SER A 187 -0.69 -9.12 13.43
CA SER A 187 -0.57 -10.46 12.86
C SER A 187 -1.22 -10.57 11.47
N GLY A 188 -0.81 -11.55 10.66
CA GLY A 188 -1.32 -11.68 9.28
C GLY A 188 -0.59 -10.75 8.31
N ASP A 189 -1.30 -10.19 7.34
CA ASP A 189 -0.73 -9.29 6.33
C ASP A 189 -0.49 -7.86 6.85
N ALA A 190 -0.91 -7.57 8.08
CA ALA A 190 -0.55 -6.35 8.81
C ALA A 190 0.89 -6.37 9.37
N GLN A 191 1.61 -7.49 9.29
CA GLN A 191 2.90 -7.65 9.97
C GLN A 191 3.93 -6.58 9.55
N GLY A 192 4.47 -5.87 10.55
CA GLY A 192 5.43 -4.80 10.34
C GLY A 192 4.82 -3.44 10.00
N ASN A 193 3.49 -3.34 9.91
CA ASN A 193 2.77 -2.06 9.85
C ASN A 193 2.38 -1.57 11.26
N SER A 194 1.72 -0.41 11.33
CA SER A 194 1.17 0.11 12.59
C SER A 194 0.12 -0.85 13.15
N PRO A 195 0.19 -1.26 14.43
CA PRO A 195 -0.80 -2.15 15.02
C PRO A 195 -2.21 -1.56 14.99
N HIS A 196 -3.19 -2.40 14.68
CA HIS A 196 -4.60 -2.01 14.55
C HIS A 196 -5.52 -3.22 14.72
N ASP A 197 -6.80 -2.94 14.96
CA ASP A 197 -7.90 -3.88 14.75
C ASP A 197 -8.51 -3.60 13.38
N HIS A 198 -8.49 -4.59 12.49
CA HIS A 198 -9.28 -4.54 11.27
C HIS A 198 -10.71 -4.97 11.60
N PHE A 199 -11.64 -4.02 11.60
CA PHE A 199 -13.00 -4.19 12.09
C PHE A 199 -14.00 -4.27 10.93
N GLU A 200 -14.62 -5.42 10.72
CA GLU A 200 -15.70 -5.60 9.73
C GLU A 200 -17.07 -5.78 10.40
N TRP A 201 -18.13 -5.30 9.74
CA TRP A 201 -19.50 -5.46 10.19
C TRP A 201 -20.40 -6.09 9.12
N HIS A 202 -21.00 -7.23 9.46
CA HIS A 202 -21.80 -8.05 8.55
C HIS A 202 -23.21 -8.28 9.12
N PRO A 203 -24.17 -7.38 8.81
CA PRO A 203 -25.56 -7.59 9.19
C PRO A 203 -26.23 -8.65 8.31
N THR A 204 -27.15 -9.44 8.87
CA THR A 204 -27.98 -10.37 8.07
C THR A 204 -29.01 -9.66 7.21
N VAL A 205 -29.52 -8.53 7.68
CA VAL A 205 -30.37 -7.61 6.93
C VAL A 205 -29.87 -6.19 7.17
N ASN A 206 -29.55 -5.48 6.08
CA ASN A 206 -29.22 -4.07 6.19
C ASN A 206 -30.50 -3.26 6.44
N LYS A 207 -30.79 -3.00 7.71
CA LYS A 207 -31.91 -2.16 8.18
C LYS A 207 -31.52 -0.70 8.38
N TRP A 208 -30.28 -0.33 8.05
CA TRP A 208 -29.73 1.01 8.23
C TRP A 208 -29.74 1.81 6.92
N PRO A 209 -29.81 3.15 6.98
CA PRO A 209 -29.57 3.97 5.82
C PRO A 209 -28.24 3.61 5.17
N THR A 210 -28.22 3.50 3.85
CA THR A 210 -26.98 3.24 3.13
C THR A 210 -26.00 4.38 3.38
N TRP A 211 -24.85 4.04 3.96
CA TRP A 211 -23.70 4.93 4.04
C TRP A 211 -22.76 4.62 2.87
N THR A 212 -22.26 5.68 2.23
CA THR A 212 -21.28 5.57 1.15
C THR A 212 -19.95 6.06 1.68
N SER A 213 -18.98 5.15 1.79
CA SER A 213 -17.61 5.48 2.18
C SER A 213 -16.99 6.53 1.26
N PRO A 214 -15.87 7.16 1.67
CA PRO A 214 -15.05 7.97 0.80
C PRO A 214 -14.70 7.31 -0.52
N TYR A 215 -14.61 5.99 -0.56
CA TYR A 215 -14.24 5.24 -1.75
C TYR A 215 -15.40 5.01 -2.72
N ASN A 216 -16.57 5.61 -2.46
CA ASN A 216 -17.81 5.41 -3.23
C ASN A 216 -18.29 3.94 -3.20
N VAL A 217 -18.07 3.29 -2.06
CA VAL A 217 -18.42 1.88 -1.80
C VAL A 217 -19.37 1.84 -0.61
N THR A 218 -20.46 1.08 -0.75
CA THR A 218 -21.48 0.91 0.29
C THR A 218 -21.48 -0.49 0.90
N GLN A 219 -20.87 -1.46 0.22
CA GLN A 219 -20.84 -2.86 0.61
C GLN A 219 -19.65 -3.57 -0.05
N VAL A 220 -18.97 -4.45 0.70
CA VAL A 220 -17.91 -5.35 0.20
C VAL A 220 -18.26 -6.76 0.66
N GLY A 221 -18.61 -7.65 -0.28
CA GLY A 221 -19.14 -8.97 0.09
C GLY A 221 -20.42 -8.83 0.92
N SER A 222 -20.41 -9.31 2.16
CA SER A 222 -21.52 -9.10 3.13
C SER A 222 -21.26 -7.95 4.12
N ALA A 223 -20.07 -7.35 4.09
CA ALA A 223 -19.73 -6.24 4.98
C ALA A 223 -20.38 -4.95 4.51
N ILE A 224 -20.93 -4.17 5.45
CA ILE A 224 -21.29 -2.77 5.23
C ILE A 224 -20.33 -1.88 6.02
N ASP A 225 -20.24 -0.61 5.63
CA ASP A 225 -19.34 0.35 6.25
C ASP A 225 -19.63 0.53 7.76
N PRO A 226 -18.71 0.12 8.66
CA PRO A 226 -18.90 0.25 10.10
C PRO A 226 -18.64 1.68 10.62
N TYR A 227 -18.03 2.56 9.82
CA TYR A 227 -17.53 3.86 10.26
C TYR A 227 -18.56 4.72 11.00
N PRO A 228 -19.82 4.88 10.53
CA PRO A 228 -20.82 5.70 11.23
C PRO A 228 -21.15 5.15 12.63
N PHE A 229 -21.17 3.84 12.79
CA PHE A 229 -21.46 3.19 14.06
C PHE A 229 -20.25 3.25 15.00
N LEU A 230 -19.03 3.07 14.48
CA LEU A 230 -17.78 3.22 15.24
C LEU A 230 -17.63 4.65 15.77
N ARG A 231 -17.88 5.66 14.94
CA ARG A 231 -17.89 7.08 15.35
C ARG A 231 -18.86 7.34 16.51
N TYR A 232 -20.01 6.67 16.51
CA TYR A 232 -21.00 6.81 17.57
C TYR A 232 -20.54 6.24 18.91
N VAL A 233 -19.94 5.04 18.92
CA VAL A 233 -19.55 4.36 20.17
C VAL A 233 -18.15 4.76 20.68
N CYS A 234 -17.27 5.26 19.83
CA CYS A 234 -15.88 5.59 20.19
C CYS A 234 -15.59 7.08 20.41
N GLY A 235 -16.45 7.99 19.92
CA GLY A 235 -16.26 9.45 20.05
C GLY A 235 -15.64 10.12 18.83
#